data_AF-A0A7L8SL53-F1
#
_entry.id   AF-A0A7L8SL53-F1
#
_cell.length_a   1.000
_cell.length_b   1.000
_cell.length_c   1.000
_cell.angle_alpha   90.00
_cell.angle_beta   90.00
_cell.angle_gamma   90.00
#
_symmetry.space_group_name_H-M   'P 1'
#
loop_
_entity.id
_entity.type
_entity.pdbx_description
1 polymer ?
#
loop_
_entity_poly.entity_id
_entity_poly.type
_entity_poly.pdbx_seq_one_letter_code
_entity_poly.pdbx_strand_id
1 'polypeptide(L)'
;MDSHFGLMNVWNQGDFVTKAVAVLLIGMSLASWIVIIVKALDVIRYKRFAKHSQDFWHSEDFATALNKLGKDDGNPFRALALEGREAAAHHRNTKAHLHDALDVSDWITRSLRNGIDAFTARLQTGLAILASVGSTAPFIGLFGTVWGIYHALMSIGSAGQATIDKVAGPIGEALIMTALGLAVAIPAVLGYNALVRGNKFVLTKLNSFAHDLHAYFVTGARVQSGSGEAVVVPLKKG
;
A
#
# COMPACT_ATOMS: atom_id res chain seq x y z
N MET A 1 48.64 -10.05 3.04
CA MET A 1 47.68 -8.94 3.14
C MET A 1 47.13 -8.76 1.74
N ASP A 2 45.91 -9.24 1.48
CA ASP A 2 44.98 -8.68 0.50
C ASP A 2 43.62 -9.32 0.79
N SER A 3 42.75 -8.50 1.35
CA SER A 3 41.41 -8.80 1.83
C SER A 3 40.46 -9.02 0.66
N HIS A 4 40.51 -10.20 0.05
CA HIS A 4 39.59 -10.64 -1.01
C HIS A 4 38.39 -11.47 -0.48
N PHE A 5 37.97 -11.24 0.76
CA PHE A 5 36.77 -11.86 1.33
C PHE A 5 35.51 -11.20 0.78
N GLY A 6 34.52 -12.03 0.37
CA GLY A 6 33.11 -11.68 0.55
C GLY A 6 32.18 -11.91 -0.64
N LEU A 7 32.56 -11.54 -1.86
CA LEU A 7 31.64 -11.60 -3.02
C LEU A 7 32.27 -12.18 -4.28
N MET A 8 33.53 -11.83 -4.58
CA MET A 8 34.23 -12.32 -5.78
C MET A 8 34.62 -13.80 -5.66
N ASN A 9 34.98 -14.27 -4.46
CA ASN A 9 35.25 -15.68 -4.18
C ASN A 9 33.97 -16.52 -4.22
N VAL A 10 32.87 -16.04 -3.64
CA VAL A 10 31.54 -16.66 -3.75
C VAL A 10 31.09 -16.76 -5.21
N TRP A 11 31.42 -15.77 -6.05
CA TRP A 11 31.09 -15.85 -7.47
C TRP A 11 32.00 -16.80 -8.25
N ASN A 12 33.28 -16.93 -7.90
CA ASN A 12 34.20 -17.81 -8.65
C ASN A 12 34.19 -19.26 -8.15
N GLN A 13 33.86 -19.51 -6.88
CA GLN A 13 33.71 -20.85 -6.28
C GLN A 13 32.26 -21.29 -6.11
N GLY A 14 31.31 -20.36 -6.21
CA GLY A 14 29.90 -20.64 -5.98
C GLY A 14 29.29 -21.49 -7.07
N ASP A 15 28.69 -22.58 -6.62
CA ASP A 15 27.86 -23.47 -7.42
C ASP A 15 26.69 -22.68 -8.08
N PHE A 16 26.17 -23.17 -9.20
CA PHE A 16 25.16 -22.46 -10.01
C PHE A 16 23.95 -22.00 -9.18
N VAL A 17 23.52 -22.83 -8.23
CA VAL A 17 22.39 -22.56 -7.32
C VAL A 17 22.64 -21.35 -6.44
N THR A 18 23.84 -21.21 -5.88
CA THR A 18 24.23 -20.10 -4.99
C THR A 18 24.13 -18.76 -5.73
N LYS A 19 24.59 -18.71 -6.98
CA LYS A 19 24.47 -17.51 -7.83
C LYS A 19 23.01 -17.19 -8.16
N ALA A 20 22.21 -18.21 -8.49
CA ALA A 20 20.79 -18.04 -8.78
C ALA A 20 20.02 -17.45 -7.58
N VAL A 21 20.29 -17.96 -6.37
CA VAL A 21 19.70 -17.45 -5.12
C VAL A 21 20.09 -16.00 -4.87
N ALA A 22 21.37 -15.64 -5.02
CA ALA A 22 21.81 -14.26 -4.86
C ALA A 22 21.14 -13.30 -5.86
N VAL A 23 21.09 -13.68 -7.14
CA VAL A 23 20.44 -12.87 -8.18
C VAL A 23 18.95 -12.71 -7.90
N LEU A 24 18.28 -13.77 -7.46
CA LEU A 24 16.87 -13.71 -7.06
C LEU A 24 16.64 -12.74 -5.91
N LEU A 25 17.45 -12.82 -4.84
CA LEU A 25 17.36 -11.90 -3.69
C LEU A 25 17.59 -10.44 -4.11
N ILE A 26 18.56 -10.18 -5.00
CA ILE A 26 18.81 -8.84 -5.54
C ILE A 26 17.59 -8.36 -6.34
N GLY A 27 17.02 -9.20 -7.20
CA GLY A 27 15.81 -8.88 -7.96
C GLY A 27 14.62 -8.55 -7.05
N MET A 28 14.41 -9.32 -5.98
CA MET A 28 13.39 -9.08 -4.97
C MET A 28 13.62 -7.76 -4.21
N SER A 29 14.88 -7.44 -3.89
CA SER A 29 15.26 -6.17 -3.25
C SER A 29 14.91 -4.98 -4.12
N LEU A 30 15.32 -5.01 -5.40
CA LEU A 30 15.04 -3.94 -6.36
C LEU A 30 13.53 -3.76 -6.56
N ALA A 31 12.79 -4.84 -6.76
CA ALA A 31 11.33 -4.79 -6.88
C ALA A 31 10.66 -4.18 -5.64
N SER A 32 11.11 -4.58 -4.44
CA SER A 32 10.62 -4.02 -3.17
C SER A 32 10.84 -2.51 -3.10
N TRP A 33 12.07 -2.04 -3.36
CA TRP A 33 12.39 -0.62 -3.31
C TRP A 33 11.63 0.21 -4.34
N ILE A 34 11.47 -0.29 -5.57
CA ILE A 34 10.69 0.38 -6.61
C ILE A 34 9.24 0.58 -6.14
N VAL A 35 8.61 -0.48 -5.63
CA VAL A 35 7.23 -0.40 -5.15
C VAL A 35 7.11 0.49 -3.92
N ILE A 36 8.06 0.43 -2.98
CA ILE A 36 8.10 1.31 -1.80
C ILE A 36 8.09 2.78 -2.23
N ILE A 37 8.99 3.16 -3.14
CA ILE A 37 9.13 4.56 -3.58
C ILE A 37 7.86 5.02 -4.31
N VAL A 38 7.42 4.27 -5.33
CA VAL A 38 6.24 4.64 -6.13
C VAL A 38 5.00 4.78 -5.25
N LYS A 39 4.74 3.80 -4.37
CA LYS A 39 3.55 3.82 -3.51
C LYS A 39 3.67 4.84 -2.37
N ALA A 40 4.87 5.13 -1.88
CA ALA A 40 5.05 6.19 -0.89
C ALA A 40 4.70 7.56 -1.48
N LEU A 41 5.11 7.83 -2.72
CA LEU A 41 4.75 9.05 -3.44
C LEU A 41 3.24 9.15 -3.67
N ASP A 42 2.58 8.06 -4.07
CA ASP A 42 1.12 7.98 -4.18
C ASP A 42 0.43 8.34 -2.86
N VAL A 43 0.84 7.73 -1.74
CA VAL A 43 0.28 8.01 -0.42
C VAL A 43 0.46 9.48 -0.03
N ILE A 44 1.64 10.06 -0.27
CA ILE A 44 1.90 11.47 0.02
C ILE A 44 0.98 12.37 -0.82
N ARG A 45 0.82 12.06 -2.11
CA ARG A 45 -0.08 12.77 -3.02
C ARG A 45 -1.53 12.68 -2.56
N TYR A 46 -2.04 11.49 -2.24
CA TYR A 46 -3.42 11.30 -1.79
C TYR A 46 -3.69 11.94 -0.43
N LYS A 47 -2.71 11.95 0.49
CA LYS A 47 -2.82 12.71 1.75
C LYS A 47 -2.97 14.20 1.51
N ARG A 48 -2.28 14.75 0.49
CA ARG A 48 -2.45 16.14 0.07
C ARG A 48 -3.86 16.40 -0.47
N PHE A 49 -4.38 15.52 -1.32
CA PHE A 49 -5.77 15.64 -1.81
C PHE A 49 -6.80 15.56 -0.68
N ALA A 50 -6.60 14.67 0.29
CA ALA A 50 -7.46 14.55 1.47
C ALA A 50 -7.47 15.80 2.35
N LYS A 51 -6.39 16.60 2.32
CA LYS A 51 -6.36 17.91 3.00
C LYS A 51 -7.19 18.94 2.23
N HIS A 52 -6.99 19.05 0.91
CA HIS A 52 -7.75 19.98 0.07
C HIS A 52 -9.24 19.64 -0.03
N SER A 53 -9.64 18.39 0.23
CA SER A 53 -11.07 18.02 0.27
C SER A 53 -11.83 18.68 1.42
N GLN A 54 -11.16 19.27 2.41
CA GLN A 54 -11.82 20.11 3.40
C GLN A 54 -12.24 21.46 2.81
N ASP A 55 -11.47 22.02 1.86
CA ASP A 55 -11.76 23.30 1.21
C ASP A 55 -12.97 23.20 0.27
N PHE A 56 -13.27 21.99 -0.22
CA PHE A 56 -14.48 21.67 -0.99
C PHE A 56 -15.74 22.15 -0.26
N TRP A 57 -15.87 21.80 1.04
CA TRP A 57 -17.05 22.11 1.85
C TRP A 57 -17.21 23.57 2.24
N HIS A 58 -16.19 24.40 2.01
CA HIS A 58 -16.22 25.86 2.26
C HIS A 58 -16.62 26.65 1.00
N SER A 59 -17.21 26.01 0.00
CA SER A 59 -17.60 26.65 -1.25
C SER A 59 -19.11 26.86 -1.28
N GLU A 60 -19.54 27.96 -1.91
CA GLU A 60 -20.94 28.35 -2.00
C GLU A 60 -21.75 27.43 -2.92
N ASP A 61 -21.11 26.84 -3.93
CA ASP A 61 -21.73 25.90 -4.86
C ASP A 61 -20.86 24.65 -5.12
N PHE A 62 -21.52 23.60 -5.61
CA PHE A 62 -20.87 22.33 -5.91
C PHE A 62 -19.88 22.44 -7.07
N ALA A 63 -20.15 23.29 -8.06
CA ALA A 63 -19.27 23.48 -9.22
C ALA A 63 -17.93 24.11 -8.84
N THR A 64 -17.94 25.15 -8.00
CA THR A 64 -16.74 25.78 -7.44
C THR A 64 -16.03 24.83 -6.48
N ALA A 65 -16.78 24.09 -5.65
CA ALA A 65 -16.22 23.06 -4.79
C ALA A 65 -15.42 22.02 -5.58
N LEU A 66 -15.99 21.53 -6.68
CA LEU A 66 -15.34 20.57 -7.57
C LEU A 66 -14.08 21.15 -8.24
N ASN A 67 -14.10 22.44 -8.60
CA ASN A 67 -12.91 23.12 -9.14
C ASN A 67 -11.77 23.20 -8.12
N LYS A 68 -12.06 23.37 -6.82
CA LYS A 68 -11.04 23.38 -5.75
C LYS A 68 -10.35 22.03 -5.55
N LEU A 69 -10.99 20.91 -5.91
CA LEU A 69 -10.35 19.59 -5.93
C LEU A 69 -9.33 19.44 -7.07
N GLY A 70 -9.18 20.45 -7.93
CA GLY A 70 -8.28 20.42 -9.09
C GLY A 70 -8.86 19.64 -10.27
N LYS A 71 -8.19 19.66 -11.42
CA LYS A 71 -8.58 18.94 -12.65
C LYS A 71 -7.84 17.61 -12.84
N ASP A 72 -7.24 17.11 -11.77
CA ASP A 72 -6.44 15.90 -11.80
C ASP A 72 -7.35 14.67 -11.78
N ASP A 73 -7.39 13.91 -12.88
CA ASP A 73 -8.15 12.66 -13.01
C ASP A 73 -7.68 11.59 -12.01
N GLY A 74 -6.47 11.76 -11.45
CA GLY A 74 -5.95 10.94 -10.37
C GLY A 74 -6.47 11.28 -8.96
N ASN A 75 -7.30 12.31 -8.79
CA ASN A 75 -7.83 12.69 -7.48
C ASN A 75 -9.07 11.86 -7.10
N PRO A 76 -8.98 10.93 -6.12
CA PRO A 76 -10.10 10.07 -5.74
C PRO A 76 -11.27 10.86 -5.12
N PHE A 77 -11.01 12.00 -4.49
CA PHE A 77 -12.06 12.85 -3.92
C PHE A 77 -12.87 13.53 -5.03
N ARG A 78 -12.21 13.96 -6.12
CA ARG A 78 -12.89 14.52 -7.29
C ARG A 78 -13.73 13.47 -8.00
N ALA A 79 -13.15 12.30 -8.25
CA ALA A 79 -13.85 11.18 -8.89
C ALA A 79 -15.11 10.81 -8.10
N LEU A 80 -15.00 10.70 -6.77
CA LEU A 80 -16.12 10.35 -5.91
C LEU A 80 -17.21 11.43 -5.87
N ALA A 81 -16.84 12.71 -5.91
CA ALA A 81 -17.81 13.81 -6.01
C ALA A 81 -18.55 13.80 -7.36
N LEU A 82 -17.85 13.53 -8.46
CA LEU A 82 -18.45 13.37 -9.78
C LEU A 82 -19.43 12.21 -9.83
N GLU A 83 -19.02 11.06 -9.31
CA GLU A 83 -19.85 9.85 -9.23
C GLU A 83 -21.12 10.08 -8.40
N GLY A 84 -21.00 10.71 -7.23
CA GLY A 84 -22.17 11.07 -6.42
C GLY A 84 -23.14 12.01 -7.15
N ARG A 85 -22.62 13.01 -7.88
CA ARG A 85 -23.43 13.94 -8.68
C ARG A 85 -24.16 13.22 -9.82
N GLU A 86 -23.48 12.35 -10.53
CA GLU A 86 -24.05 11.56 -11.62
C GLU A 86 -25.11 10.58 -11.11
N ALA A 87 -24.86 9.91 -9.98
CA ALA A 87 -25.82 9.03 -9.34
C ALA A 87 -27.10 9.77 -8.92
N ALA A 88 -26.97 10.96 -8.33
CA ALA A 88 -28.10 11.81 -7.95
C ALA A 88 -28.89 12.31 -9.17
N ALA A 89 -28.20 12.72 -10.25
CA ALA A 89 -28.83 13.16 -11.49
C ALA A 89 -29.56 12.02 -12.22
N HIS A 90 -28.96 10.83 -12.27
CA HIS A 90 -29.55 9.64 -12.90
C HIS A 90 -30.86 9.24 -12.22
N HIS A 91 -30.90 9.25 -10.89
CA HIS A 91 -32.16 8.96 -10.17
C HIS A 91 -33.23 10.03 -10.45
N ARG A 92 -32.85 11.32 -10.50
CA ARG A 92 -33.79 12.41 -10.78
C ARG A 92 -34.45 12.28 -12.16
N ASN A 93 -33.71 11.80 -13.15
CA ASN A 93 -34.17 11.65 -14.53
C ASN A 93 -34.92 10.32 -14.79
N THR A 94 -34.79 9.32 -13.91
CA THR A 94 -35.34 7.96 -14.11
C THR A 94 -36.64 7.70 -13.33
N LYS A 95 -37.41 8.74 -12.97
CA LYS A 95 -38.70 8.54 -12.30
C LYS A 95 -39.80 8.07 -13.26
N ALA A 96 -39.96 6.75 -13.40
CA ALA A 96 -41.25 6.08 -13.63
C ALA A 96 -41.07 4.55 -13.56
N HIS A 97 -41.34 3.93 -12.41
CA HIS A 97 -42.16 2.71 -12.26
C HIS A 97 -42.28 2.39 -10.75
N LEU A 98 -43.53 2.33 -10.29
CA LEU A 98 -43.91 2.11 -8.89
C LEU A 98 -43.57 0.67 -8.47
N HIS A 99 -43.02 0.53 -7.26
CA HIS A 99 -42.87 -0.67 -6.41
C HIS A 99 -41.49 -1.33 -6.21
N ASP A 100 -40.43 -1.00 -6.99
CA ASP A 100 -39.09 -1.62 -6.78
C ASP A 100 -37.91 -0.63 -6.88
N ALA A 101 -38.18 0.67 -6.96
CA ALA A 101 -37.14 1.69 -7.03
C ALA A 101 -36.40 1.78 -5.68
N LEU A 102 -35.16 1.30 -5.64
CA LEU A 102 -34.21 1.52 -4.54
C LEU A 102 -34.31 2.96 -4.02
N ASP A 103 -34.30 3.13 -2.70
CA ASP A 103 -34.28 4.46 -2.08
C ASP A 103 -33.09 5.26 -2.64
N VAL A 104 -33.29 6.58 -2.84
CA VAL A 104 -32.25 7.49 -3.36
C VAL A 104 -30.99 7.39 -2.49
N SER A 105 -31.20 7.27 -1.19
CA SER A 105 -30.16 7.05 -0.21
C SER A 105 -29.34 5.79 -0.50
N ASP A 106 -30.01 4.67 -0.76
CA ASP A 106 -29.37 3.38 -1.03
C ASP A 106 -28.63 3.38 -2.37
N TRP A 107 -29.23 3.98 -3.40
CA TRP A 107 -28.60 4.12 -4.72
C TRP A 107 -27.30 4.94 -4.66
N ILE A 108 -27.35 6.12 -4.03
CA ILE A 108 -26.18 6.99 -3.88
C ILE A 108 -25.12 6.31 -3.02
N THR A 109 -25.51 5.68 -1.90
CA THR A 109 -24.58 4.94 -1.03
C THR A 109 -23.87 3.84 -1.81
N ARG A 110 -24.58 3.10 -2.65
CA ARG A 110 -24.02 2.02 -3.46
C ARG A 110 -23.04 2.55 -4.51
N SER A 111 -23.38 3.64 -5.20
CA SER A 111 -22.45 4.25 -6.16
C SER A 111 -21.18 4.73 -5.47
N LEU A 112 -21.30 5.51 -4.39
CA LEU A 112 -20.14 5.99 -3.65
C LEU A 112 -19.26 4.83 -3.11
N ARG A 113 -19.88 3.74 -2.63
CA ARG A 113 -19.16 2.54 -2.23
C ARG A 113 -18.39 1.89 -3.38
N ASN A 114 -19.00 1.75 -4.56
CA ASN A 114 -18.32 1.20 -5.73
C ASN A 114 -17.07 2.02 -6.10
N GLY A 115 -17.15 3.36 -6.05
CA GLY A 115 -16.00 4.24 -6.26
C GLY A 115 -14.89 4.04 -5.22
N ILE A 116 -15.26 3.90 -3.95
CA ILE A 116 -14.30 3.63 -2.86
C ILE A 116 -13.65 2.25 -3.04
N ASP A 117 -14.40 1.22 -3.40
CA ASP A 117 -13.89 -0.13 -3.61
C ASP A 117 -12.93 -0.19 -4.80
N ALA A 118 -13.29 0.46 -5.92
CA ALA A 118 -12.42 0.60 -7.09
C ALA A 118 -11.09 1.30 -6.73
N PHE A 119 -11.15 2.36 -5.94
CA PHE A 119 -9.94 3.04 -5.46
C PHE A 119 -9.14 2.19 -4.48
N THR A 120 -9.81 1.45 -3.59
CA THR A 120 -9.18 0.53 -2.64
C THR A 120 -8.38 -0.56 -3.36
N ALA A 121 -8.96 -1.15 -4.41
CA ALA A 121 -8.27 -2.14 -5.24
C ALA A 121 -6.98 -1.58 -5.87
N ARG A 122 -7.01 -0.33 -6.37
CA ARG A 122 -5.83 0.36 -6.92
C ARG A 122 -4.75 0.62 -5.88
N LEU A 123 -5.14 0.95 -4.64
CA LEU A 123 -4.20 1.13 -3.53
C LEU A 123 -3.52 -0.18 -3.11
N GLN A 124 -4.23 -1.31 -3.25
CA GLN A 124 -3.71 -2.64 -2.91
C GLN A 124 -2.74 -3.20 -3.96
N THR A 125 -2.81 -2.73 -5.21
CA THR A 125 -1.89 -3.17 -6.28
C THR A 125 -0.44 -2.96 -5.87
N GLY A 126 0.40 -3.99 -6.04
CA GLY A 126 1.83 -3.95 -5.70
C GLY A 126 2.16 -4.26 -4.23
N LEU A 127 1.22 -4.10 -3.29
CA LEU A 127 1.46 -4.46 -1.88
C LEU A 127 1.72 -5.97 -1.70
N ALA A 128 1.10 -6.80 -2.54
CA ALA A 128 1.33 -8.24 -2.56
C ALA A 128 2.81 -8.57 -2.81
N ILE A 129 3.51 -7.78 -3.64
CA ILE A 129 4.95 -7.99 -3.90
C ILE A 129 5.75 -7.80 -2.61
N LEU A 130 5.52 -6.72 -1.86
CA LEU A 130 6.23 -6.49 -0.59
C LEU A 130 5.87 -7.56 0.45
N ALA A 131 4.61 -7.95 0.53
CA ALA A 131 4.17 -9.00 1.45
C ALA A 131 4.85 -10.34 1.14
N SER A 132 4.87 -10.74 -0.14
CA SER A 132 5.54 -11.95 -0.58
C SER A 132 7.05 -11.88 -0.40
N VAL A 133 7.70 -10.77 -0.77
CA VAL A 133 9.16 -10.60 -0.58
C VAL A 133 9.52 -10.64 0.90
N GLY A 134 8.77 -9.93 1.73
CA GLY A 134 8.98 -9.88 3.18
C GLY A 134 8.85 -11.25 3.86
N SER A 135 7.95 -12.12 3.38
CA SER A 135 7.77 -13.46 3.95
C SER A 135 8.70 -14.50 3.35
N THR A 136 9.07 -14.40 2.07
CA THR A 136 9.82 -15.45 1.36
C THR A 136 11.33 -15.23 1.33
N ALA A 137 11.81 -13.98 1.30
CA ALA A 137 13.25 -13.66 1.22
C ALA A 137 14.11 -14.29 2.35
N PRO A 138 13.66 -14.37 3.61
CA PRO A 138 14.43 -15.04 4.67
C PRO A 138 14.62 -16.53 4.40
N PHE A 139 13.58 -17.21 3.89
CA PHE A 139 13.63 -18.64 3.55
C PHE A 139 14.50 -18.90 2.33
N ILE A 140 14.48 -18.00 1.35
CA ILE A 140 15.38 -18.07 0.18
C ILE A 140 16.84 -17.93 0.62
N GLY A 141 17.14 -16.99 1.54
CA GLY A 141 18.46 -16.84 2.14
C GLY A 141 18.90 -18.08 2.94
N LEU A 142 18.00 -18.62 3.78
CA LEU A 142 18.24 -19.87 4.52
C LEU A 142 18.54 -21.04 3.58
N PHE A 143 17.77 -21.19 2.50
CA PHE A 143 18.00 -22.20 1.47
C PHE A 143 19.40 -22.07 0.84
N GLY A 144 19.81 -20.85 0.49
CA GLY A 144 21.16 -20.59 -0.03
C GLY A 144 22.25 -21.02 0.94
N THR A 145 22.07 -20.75 2.24
CA THR A 145 23.02 -21.17 3.29
C THR A 145 23.08 -22.69 3.43
N VAL A 146 21.93 -23.37 3.44
CA VAL A 146 21.86 -24.84 3.54
C VAL A 146 22.54 -25.49 2.34
N TRP A 147 22.29 -24.98 1.13
CA TRP A 147 22.94 -25.46 -0.10
C TRP A 147 24.45 -25.25 -0.06
N GLY A 148 24.91 -24.06 0.35
CA GLY A 148 26.33 -23.74 0.47
C GLY A 148 27.07 -24.67 1.44
N ILE A 149 26.49 -24.90 2.63
CA ILE A 149 27.06 -25.82 3.62
C ILE A 149 27.08 -27.26 3.08
N TYR A 150 26.01 -27.71 2.43
CA TYR A 150 25.96 -29.05 1.83
C TYR A 150 27.09 -29.26 0.81
N HIS A 151 27.29 -28.31 -0.10
CA HIS A 151 28.30 -28.42 -1.15
C HIS A 151 29.73 -28.36 -0.57
N ALA A 152 29.94 -27.53 0.46
CA ALA A 152 31.20 -27.47 1.19
C ALA A 152 31.55 -28.82 1.85
N LEU A 153 30.58 -29.43 2.54
CA LEU A 153 30.78 -30.72 3.22
C LEU A 153 31.05 -31.85 2.21
N MET A 154 30.38 -31.85 1.06
CA MET A 154 30.64 -32.81 -0.02
C MET A 154 32.08 -32.69 -0.56
N SER A 155 32.57 -31.47 -0.78
CA SER A 155 33.94 -31.22 -1.23
C SER A 155 34.97 -31.71 -0.21
N ILE A 156 34.78 -31.40 1.08
CA ILE A 156 35.67 -31.86 2.16
C ILE A 156 35.66 -33.38 2.28
N GLY A 157 34.48 -34.01 2.20
CA GLY A 157 34.33 -35.46 2.23
C GLY A 157 35.07 -36.15 1.08
N SER A 158 35.03 -35.58 -0.12
CA SER A 158 35.74 -36.12 -1.28
C SER A 158 37.26 -35.97 -1.19
N ALA A 159 37.76 -34.93 -0.49
CA ALA A 159 39.18 -34.65 -0.34
C ALA A 159 39.87 -35.50 0.75
N GLY A 160 39.12 -36.20 1.61
CA GLY A 160 39.65 -37.10 2.64
C GLY A 160 40.40 -36.44 3.81
N GLN A 161 40.58 -35.11 3.80
CA GLN A 161 41.22 -34.34 4.87
C GLN A 161 40.29 -33.23 5.37
N ALA A 162 39.75 -33.41 6.58
CA ALA A 162 38.93 -32.40 7.25
C ALA A 162 39.80 -31.60 8.24
N THR A 163 40.46 -30.54 7.77
CA THR A 163 41.08 -29.53 8.65
C THR A 163 40.13 -28.35 8.84
N ILE A 164 40.10 -27.76 10.04
CA ILE A 164 39.22 -26.63 10.39
C ILE A 164 39.33 -25.48 9.37
N ASP A 165 40.53 -25.19 8.90
CA ASP A 165 40.78 -24.12 7.92
C ASP A 165 40.06 -24.34 6.58
N LYS A 166 39.87 -25.61 6.17
CA LYS A 166 39.13 -25.97 4.95
C LYS A 166 37.61 -25.90 5.12
N VAL A 167 37.11 -25.92 6.36
CA VAL A 167 35.67 -25.89 6.66
C VAL A 167 35.18 -24.48 6.97
N ALA A 168 35.99 -23.69 7.70
CA ALA A 168 35.59 -22.38 8.20
C ALA A 168 35.24 -21.37 7.09
N GLY A 169 36.01 -21.35 6.01
CA GLY A 169 35.79 -20.43 4.88
C GLY A 169 34.43 -20.64 4.20
N PRO A 170 34.17 -21.83 3.61
CA PRO A 170 32.91 -22.09 2.91
C PRO A 170 31.66 -21.96 3.78
N ILE A 171 31.73 -22.34 5.05
CA ILE A 171 30.60 -22.15 5.99
C ILE A 171 30.35 -20.65 6.23
N GLY A 172 31.41 -19.86 6.44
CA GLY A 172 31.30 -18.41 6.62
C GLY A 172 30.68 -17.73 5.39
N GLU A 173 31.07 -18.14 4.19
CA GLU A 173 30.49 -17.65 2.94
C GLU A 173 29.01 -18.02 2.79
N ALA A 174 28.62 -19.23 3.19
CA ALA A 174 27.21 -19.65 3.16
C ALA A 174 26.33 -18.77 4.07
N LEU A 175 26.81 -18.37 5.26
CA LEU A 175 26.05 -17.53 6.19
C LEU A 175 25.69 -16.14 5.63
N ILE A 176 26.44 -15.65 4.64
CA ILE A 176 26.14 -14.38 3.96
C ILE A 176 24.76 -14.45 3.27
N MET A 177 24.34 -15.61 2.78
CA MET A 177 23.05 -15.76 2.10
C MET A 177 21.85 -15.50 3.03
N THR A 178 21.91 -16.00 4.27
CA THR A 178 20.89 -15.71 5.27
C THR A 178 20.88 -14.21 5.60
N ALA A 179 22.05 -13.59 5.76
CA ALA A 179 22.14 -12.16 6.03
C ALA A 179 21.54 -11.32 4.89
N LEU A 180 21.79 -11.70 3.63
CA LEU A 180 21.17 -11.08 2.46
C LEU A 180 19.65 -11.27 2.45
N GLY A 181 19.15 -12.47 2.73
CA GLY A 181 17.71 -12.75 2.83
C GLY A 181 17.01 -11.83 3.85
N LEU A 182 17.62 -11.62 5.01
CA LEU A 182 17.11 -10.69 6.04
C LEU A 182 17.21 -9.23 5.60
N ALA A 183 18.32 -8.83 4.96
CA ALA A 183 18.52 -7.47 4.46
C ALA A 183 17.48 -7.10 3.38
N VAL A 184 16.98 -8.07 2.62
CA VAL A 184 15.88 -7.88 1.65
C VAL A 184 14.52 -7.88 2.33
N ALA A 185 14.30 -8.78 3.29
CA ALA A 185 13.01 -8.94 3.95
C ALA A 185 12.62 -7.75 4.84
N ILE A 186 13.57 -7.24 5.63
CA ILE A 186 13.29 -6.20 6.64
C ILE A 186 12.71 -4.92 5.99
N PRO A 187 13.34 -4.32 4.96
CA PRO A 187 12.77 -3.16 4.29
C PRO A 187 11.42 -3.45 3.63
N ALA A 188 11.23 -4.65 3.05
CA ALA A 188 9.96 -5.03 2.42
C ALA A 188 8.80 -5.06 3.43
N VAL A 189 9.02 -5.68 4.60
CA VAL A 189 8.00 -5.74 5.66
C VAL A 189 7.70 -4.35 6.24
N LEU A 190 8.73 -3.55 6.51
CA LEU A 190 8.55 -2.19 7.01
C LEU A 190 7.82 -1.30 6.00
N GLY A 191 8.20 -1.38 4.73
CA GLY A 191 7.55 -0.68 3.63
C GLY A 191 6.08 -1.07 3.50
N TYR A 192 5.77 -2.38 3.52
CA TYR A 192 4.39 -2.88 3.47
C TYR A 192 3.55 -2.30 4.60
N ASN A 193 4.03 -2.38 5.84
CA ASN A 193 3.32 -1.89 7.01
C ASN A 193 3.10 -0.36 6.98
N ALA A 194 4.10 0.40 6.52
CA ALA A 194 4.00 1.85 6.37
C ALA A 194 2.97 2.25 5.30
N LEU A 195 3.00 1.58 4.13
CA LEU A 195 2.08 1.83 3.03
C LEU A 195 0.64 1.44 3.38
N VAL A 196 0.41 0.28 4.01
CA VAL A 196 -0.91 -0.14 4.49
C VAL A 196 -1.50 0.89 5.46
N ARG A 197 -0.69 1.39 6.40
CA ARG A 197 -1.11 2.45 7.34
C ARG A 197 -1.43 3.75 6.61
N GLY A 198 -0.63 4.12 5.62
CA GLY A 198 -0.87 5.27 4.75
C GLY A 198 -2.18 5.17 3.98
N ASN A 199 -2.42 4.02 3.34
CA ASN A 199 -3.64 3.71 2.59
C ASN A 199 -4.87 3.77 3.49
N LYS A 200 -4.81 3.18 4.70
CA LYS A 200 -5.89 3.23 5.68
C LYS A 200 -6.27 4.68 6.01
N PHE A 201 -5.29 5.56 6.24
CA PHE A 201 -5.56 6.98 6.49
C PHE A 201 -6.32 7.65 5.33
N VAL A 202 -5.88 7.42 4.09
CA VAL A 202 -6.52 7.99 2.89
C VAL A 202 -7.95 7.45 2.76
N LEU A 203 -8.14 6.14 2.91
CA LEU A 203 -9.46 5.50 2.84
C LEU A 203 -10.40 6.01 3.91
N THR A 204 -9.94 6.22 5.15
CA THR A 204 -10.78 6.83 6.20
C THR A 204 -11.25 8.23 5.77
N LYS A 205 -10.36 9.07 5.24
CA LYS A 205 -10.73 10.40 4.76
C LYS A 205 -11.70 10.36 3.57
N LEU A 206 -11.50 9.42 2.65
CA LEU A 206 -12.39 9.22 1.50
C LEU A 206 -13.78 8.76 1.94
N ASN A 207 -13.87 7.83 2.89
CA ASN A 207 -15.15 7.39 3.47
C ASN A 207 -15.87 8.53 4.20
N SER A 208 -15.16 9.34 5.00
CA SER A 208 -15.76 10.53 5.62
C SER A 208 -16.31 11.50 4.57
N PHE A 209 -15.56 11.73 3.50
CA PHE A 209 -16.00 12.57 2.39
C PHE A 209 -17.23 11.98 1.67
N ALA A 210 -17.29 10.66 1.49
CA ALA A 210 -18.44 9.96 0.93
C ALA A 210 -19.70 10.13 1.77
N HIS A 211 -19.58 10.01 3.10
CA HIS A 211 -20.71 10.25 4.02
C HIS A 211 -21.21 11.69 3.93
N ASP A 212 -20.30 12.67 3.87
CA ASP A 212 -20.68 14.08 3.72
C ASP A 212 -21.38 14.32 2.35
N LEU A 213 -20.90 13.69 1.27
CA LEU A 213 -21.54 13.76 -0.05
C LEU A 213 -22.93 13.12 -0.06
N HIS A 214 -23.08 11.94 0.55
CA HIS A 214 -24.36 11.26 0.68
C HIS A 214 -25.38 12.14 1.41
N ALA A 215 -24.99 12.70 2.56
CA ALA A 215 -25.82 13.64 3.30
C ALA A 215 -26.22 14.85 2.44
N TYR A 216 -25.26 15.45 1.73
CA TYR A 216 -25.50 16.60 0.86
C TYR A 216 -26.50 16.28 -0.25
N PHE A 217 -26.37 15.14 -0.94
CA PHE A 217 -27.26 14.78 -2.04
C PHE A 217 -28.66 14.31 -1.57
N VAL A 218 -28.77 13.72 -0.38
CA VAL A 218 -30.07 13.27 0.15
C VAL A 218 -30.83 14.40 0.83
N THR A 219 -30.15 15.26 1.60
CA THR A 219 -30.81 16.27 2.47
C THR A 219 -30.64 17.71 1.98
N GLY A 220 -29.74 17.97 1.04
CA GLY A 220 -29.38 19.33 0.61
C GLY A 220 -28.45 20.07 1.58
N ALA A 221 -28.11 19.46 2.73
CA ALA A 221 -27.21 20.02 3.73
C ALA A 221 -26.12 19.01 4.11
N ARG A 222 -24.96 19.51 4.54
CA ARG A 222 -23.90 18.65 5.08
C ARG A 222 -24.27 18.19 6.49
N VAL A 223 -23.97 16.94 6.85
CA VAL A 223 -23.96 16.51 8.25
C VAL A 223 -22.83 17.26 8.97
N GLN A 224 -23.17 18.30 9.74
CA GLN A 224 -22.24 18.86 10.70
C GLN A 224 -22.09 17.85 11.84
N SER A 225 -20.97 17.12 11.87
CA SER A 225 -20.56 16.44 13.11
C SER A 225 -20.25 17.50 14.15
N GLY A 226 -21.22 17.76 15.04
CA GLY A 226 -21.11 18.73 16.12
C GLY A 226 -20.00 18.34 17.10
N SER A 227 -18.88 19.04 17.02
CA SER A 227 -17.93 19.23 18.13
C SER A 227 -17.97 20.69 18.58
N GLY A 228 -19.17 21.21 18.77
CA GLY A 228 -19.43 22.54 19.32
C GLY A 228 -20.45 22.41 20.44
N GLU A 229 -20.05 22.73 21.66
CA GLU A 229 -20.91 22.88 22.83
C GLU A 229 -22.24 23.56 22.45
N ALA A 230 -23.34 22.84 22.61
CA ALA A 230 -24.66 23.43 22.59
C ALA A 230 -24.83 24.25 23.87
N VAL A 231 -24.40 25.51 23.85
CA VAL A 231 -24.79 26.48 24.87
C VAL A 231 -26.26 26.81 24.63
N VAL A 232 -27.12 26.07 25.32
CA VAL A 232 -28.55 26.33 25.38
C VAL A 232 -28.74 27.60 26.23
N VAL A 233 -28.94 28.74 25.58
CA VAL A 233 -29.28 29.99 26.27
C VAL A 233 -30.77 29.89 26.69
N PRO A 234 -31.11 30.08 27.97
CA PRO A 234 -32.50 29.99 28.42
C PRO A 234 -33.32 31.17 27.87
N LEU A 235 -34.49 30.86 27.33
CA LEU A 235 -35.51 31.84 26.92
C LEU A 235 -35.90 32.69 28.14
N LYS A 236 -35.64 33.99 28.03
CA LYS A 236 -36.06 35.00 29.00
C LYS A 236 -37.58 35.02 29.06
N LYS A 237 -38.16 34.57 30.17
CA LYS A 237 -39.60 34.72 30.46
C LYS A 237 -39.88 36.22 30.62
N GLY A 238 -40.73 36.74 29.74
CA GLY A 238 -41.49 37.97 29.98
C GLY A 238 -42.72 37.66 30.82
#